data_AF-A0A914R9T8-F1
#
_entry.id   AF-A0A914R9T8-F1
#
_cell.length_a   1.000
_cell.length_b   1.000
_cell.length_c   1.000
_cell.angle_alpha   90.00
_cell.angle_beta   90.00
_cell.angle_gamma   90.00
#
_symmetry.space_group_name_H-M   'P 1'
#
loop_
_entity.id
_entity.type
_entity.pdbx_description
1 polymer ?
#
loop_
_entity_poly.entity_id
_entity_poly.type
_entity_poly.pdbx_seq_one_letter_code
_entity_poly.pdbx_strand_id
1 'polypeptide(L)' 'MGTPETRQRPNILITGSPGTGKTTLGQQLCGKEVREHELYSGYDEDLKCHILDEDKLLDHIEVSLMSTG' A
#
# COMPACT_ATOMS: atom_id res chain seq x y z
N MET A 1 21.38 -0.06 6.85
CA MET A 1 20.03 -0.30 7.41
C MET A 1 19.57 1.04 7.98
N GLY A 2 18.60 1.71 7.36
CA GLY A 2 18.20 3.06 7.77
C GLY A 2 17.65 3.06 9.20
N THR A 3 18.17 3.92 10.06
CA THR A 3 17.67 4.10 11.43
C THR A 3 16.50 5.09 11.40
N PRO A 4 15.67 5.18 12.45
CA PRO A 4 14.62 6.21 12.54
C PRO A 4 15.17 7.63 12.33
N GLU A 5 16.43 7.86 12.73
CA GLU A 5 17.10 9.17 12.59
C GLU A 5 17.51 9.50 11.15
N THR A 6 17.61 8.52 10.24
CA THR A 6 18.05 8.74 8.84
C THR A 6 16.90 8.69 7.82
N ARG A 7 15.65 8.46 8.24
CA ARG A 7 14.50 8.42 7.32
C ARG A 7 14.07 9.83 6.92
N GLN A 8 13.96 10.07 5.61
CA GLN A 8 13.46 11.35 5.07
C GLN A 8 11.94 11.49 5.09
N ARG A 9 11.20 10.37 5.21
CA ARG A 9 9.72 10.34 5.23
C ARG A 9 9.21 9.40 6.32
N PRO A 10 8.05 9.69 6.92
CA PRO A 10 7.45 8.82 7.94
C PRO A 10 6.82 7.58 7.30
N ASN A 11 6.87 6.46 8.03
CA ASN A 11 6.05 5.28 7.74
C ASN A 11 4.83 5.28 8.65
N ILE A 12 3.63 5.12 8.08
CA ILE A 12 2.37 5.14 8.83
C ILE A 12 1.69 3.78 8.68
N LEU A 13 1.42 3.11 9.80
CA LEU A 13 0.62 1.89 9.84
C LEU A 13 -0.83 2.24 10.22
N ILE A 14 -1.76 1.99 9.31
CA ILE A 14 -3.20 2.18 9.55
C ILE A 14 -3.80 0.84 9.99
N THR A 15 -4.26 0.75 11.23
CA THR A 15 -4.88 -0.45 11.80
C THR A 15 -6.16 -0.10 12.57
N GLY A 16 -6.97 -1.11 12.93
CA GLY A 16 -8.24 -0.93 13.62
C GLY A 16 -9.26 -2.02 13.30
N SER A 17 -10.36 -2.07 14.07
CA SER A 17 -11.40 -3.11 13.95
C SER A 17 -11.97 -3.24 12.53
N PRO A 18 -12.41 -4.45 12.09
CA PRO A 18 -13.05 -4.62 10.79
C PRO A 18 -14.21 -3.63 10.59
N GLY A 19 -14.39 -3.14 9.36
CA GLY A 19 -15.47 -2.18 9.04
C GLY A 19 -15.17 -0.69 9.31
N THR A 20 -14.02 -0.33 9.90
CA THR A 20 -13.67 1.09 10.17
C THR A 20 -13.14 1.89 8.96
N GLY A 21 -13.20 1.33 7.75
CA GLY A 21 -12.82 2.05 6.52
C GLY A 21 -11.32 2.08 6.21
N LYS A 22 -10.49 1.24 6.84
CA LYS A 22 -9.04 1.13 6.55
C LYS A 22 -8.73 0.96 5.07
N THR A 23 -9.42 0.04 4.40
CA THR A 23 -9.25 -0.24 2.96
C THR A 23 -9.66 0.97 2.12
N THR A 24 -10.76 1.64 2.47
CA THR A 24 -11.21 2.87 1.79
C THR A 24 -10.17 3.97 1.89
N LEU A 25 -9.60 4.18 3.08
CA LEU A 25 -8.54 5.16 3.30
C LEU A 25 -7.26 4.79 2.53
N GLY A 26 -6.85 3.52 2.58
CA GLY A 26 -5.70 3.02 1.82
C GLY A 26 -5.85 3.20 0.31
N GLN A 27 -7.05 2.97 -0.24
CA GLN A 27 -7.34 3.22 -1.65
C GLN A 27 -7.24 4.71 -2.02
N GLN A 28 -7.65 5.62 -1.13
CA GLN A 28 -7.52 7.06 -1.39
C GLN A 28 -6.07 7.56 -1.31
N LEU A 29 -5.26 7.01 -0.40
CA LEU A 29 -3.86 7.41 -0.25
C LEU A 29 -2.92 6.73 -1.25
N CYS A 30 -3.11 5.43 -1.51
CA CYS A 30 -2.16 4.59 -2.26
C CYS A 30 -2.76 4.01 -3.54
N GLY A 31 -4.02 4.30 -3.87
CA GLY A 31 -4.67 3.74 -5.05
C GLY A 31 -4.04 4.17 -6.37
N LYS A 32 -3.24 5.25 -6.37
CA LYS A 32 -2.48 5.69 -7.53
C LYS A 32 -1.28 4.77 -7.79
N GLU A 33 -0.39 4.57 -6.82
CA GLU A 33 0.72 3.62 -6.91
C GLU A 33 0.26 2.20 -7.25
N VAL A 34 -0.84 1.72 -6.67
CA VAL A 34 -1.37 0.38 -6.98
C VAL A 34 -1.74 0.24 -8.45
N ARG A 35 -2.27 1.30 -9.07
CA ARG A 35 -2.61 1.31 -10.51
C ARG A 35 -1.39 1.52 -11.39
N GLU A 36 -0.49 2.42 -11.00
CA GLU A 36 0.71 2.76 -11.78
C GLU A 36 1.73 1.60 -11.81
N HIS A 37 1.80 0.80 -10.75
CA HIS A 37 2.71 -0.34 -10.63
C HIS A 37 2.02 -1.70 -10.82
N GLU A 38 0.76 -1.71 -11.27
CA GLU A 38 -0.02 -2.93 -11.54
C GLU A 38 -0.03 -3.93 -10.35
N LEU A 39 -0.16 -3.40 -9.12
CA LEU A 39 -0.12 -4.17 -7.87
C LEU A 39 -1.48 -4.82 -7.56
N TYR A 40 -2.10 -5.41 -8.57
CA TYR A 40 -3.39 -6.10 -8.48
C TYR A 40 -3.33 -7.45 -9.18
N SER A 41 -4.20 -8.37 -8.75
CA SER A 41 -4.30 -9.74 -9.27
C SER A 41 -5.50 -9.94 -10.21
N GLY A 42 -6.41 -8.96 -10.26
CA GLY A 42 -7.59 -8.99 -11.11
C GLY A 42 -8.50 -7.79 -10.91
N TYR A 43 -9.69 -7.87 -11.50
CA TYR A 43 -10.76 -6.90 -11.34
C TYR A 43 -12.01 -7.61 -10.80
N ASP A 44 -12.58 -7.08 -9.73
CA ASP A 44 -13.83 -7.52 -9.15
C ASP A 44 -14.97 -6.76 -9.84
N GLU A 45 -15.75 -7.46 -10.66
CA GLU A 45 -16.86 -6.89 -11.44
C GLU A 45 -18.06 -6.49 -10.55
N ASP A 46 -18.26 -7.18 -9.42
CA ASP A 46 -19.38 -6.93 -8.50
C ASP A 46 -19.11 -5.66 -7.68
N LEU A 47 -17.88 -5.51 -7.20
CA LEU A 47 -17.42 -4.35 -6.42
C LEU A 47 -16.85 -3.22 -7.28
N LYS A 48 -16.69 -3.46 -8.59
CA LYS A 48 -16.13 -2.52 -9.59
C LYS A 48 -14.77 -1.96 -9.18
N CYS A 49 -13.90 -2.81 -8.63
CA CYS A 49 -12.58 -2.40 -8.17
C CYS A 49 -11.50 -3.45 -8.47
N HIS A 50 -10.24 -3.02 -8.56
CA HIS A 50 -9.12 -3.94 -8.67
C HIS A 50 -8.96 -4.72 -7.36
N ILE A 51 -8.75 -6.03 -7.49
CA ILE A 51 -8.41 -6.92 -6.38
C ILE A 51 -6.92 -6.68 -6.09
N LEU A 52 -6.63 -6.12 -4.91
CA LEU A 52 -5.27 -5.81 -4.49
C LEU A 52 -4.45 -7.10 -4.37
N ASP A 53 -3.23 -7.07 -4.88
CA ASP A 53 -2.26 -8.15 -4.71
C ASP A 53 -1.35 -7.78 -3.52
N GLU A 54 -1.61 -8.38 -2.37
CA GLU A 54 -0.93 -8.04 -1.11
C GLU A 54 0.57 -8.39 -1.17
N ASP A 55 0.95 -9.48 -1.84
CA ASP A 55 2.35 -9.91 -1.96
C ASP A 55 3.14 -8.92 -2.81
N LYS A 56 2.62 -8.55 -4.00
CA LYS A 56 3.26 -7.53 -4.86
C LYS A 56 3.35 -6.17 -4.18
N LEU A 57 2.30 -5.79 -3.44
CA LEU A 57 2.31 -4.55 -2.70
C LEU A 57 3.38 -4.58 -1.61
N LEU A 58 3.54 -5.70 -0.91
CA LEU A 58 4.59 -5.86 0.10
C LEU A 58 5.97 -5.67 -0.53
N ASP A 59 6.26 -6.39 -1.62
CA ASP A 59 7.54 -6.30 -2.34
C ASP A 59 7.84 -4.87 -2.78
N HIS A 60 6.84 -4.18 -3.33
CA HIS A 60 6.96 -2.78 -3.75
C HIS A 60 7.26 -1.84 -2.57
N ILE A 61 6.56 -2.01 -1.44
CA ILE A 61 6.76 -1.23 -0.24
C ILE A 61 8.14 -1.51 0.37
N GLU A 62 8.60 -2.76 0.39
CA GLU A 62 9.94 -3.12 0.87
C GLU A 62 11.03 -2.41 0.09
N VAL A 63 10.92 -2.37 -1.25
CA VAL A 63 11.86 -1.61 -2.09
C VAL A 63 11.85 -0.12 -1.73
N SER A 64 10.66 0.49 -1.54
CA SER A 64 10.54 1.91 -1.16
C SER A 64 11.13 2.18 0.24
N LEU A 65 10.91 1.27 1.18
CA LEU A 65 11.45 1.33 2.54
C LEU A 65 12.97 1.17 2.59
N MET A 66 13.55 0.36 1.69
CA MET A 66 14.99 0.12 1.58
C MET A 66 15.73 1.21 0.78
N SER A 67 15.07 1.80 -0.23
CA SER A 67 15.68 2.83 -1.10
C SER A 67 15.85 4.19 -0.43
N THR A 68 15.25 4.41 0.74
CA THR A 68 15.45 5.64 1.52
C THR A 68 16.73 5.49 2.38
N GLY A 69 17.89 5.63 1.72
CA GLY A 69 19.21 5.76 2.32
C GLY A 69 19.79 7.14 2.09
#